data_AF-Q5Y4U5-F1
#
_entry.id   AF-Q5Y4U5-F1
#
_cell.length_a   1.000
_cell.length_b   1.000
_cell.length_c   1.000
_cell.angle_alpha   90.00
_cell.angle_beta   90.00
_cell.angle_gamma   90.00
#
_symmetry.space_group_name_H-M   'P 1'
#
loop_
_entity.id
_entity.type
_entity.pdbx_description
1 polymer ?
#
loop_
_entity_poly.entity_id
_entity_poly.type
_entity_poly.pdbx_seq_one_letter_code
_entity_poly.pdbx_strand_id
1 'polypeptide(L)' 'MKKSTVIVLSLAAFVLLSVMQFSAAEDIKMEVEEQRGYCAEKGIKCHNIHCCSGLTCKCKGSSCVCRK' A
#
# COMPACT_ATOMS: atom_id res chain seq x y z
N MET A 1 -5.15 -50.48 12.21
CA MET A 1 -5.56 -49.23 11.56
C MET A 1 -4.88 -49.16 10.20
N LYS A 2 -5.63 -49.04 9.10
CA LYS A 2 -5.10 -49.16 7.74
C LYS A 2 -4.08 -48.04 7.52
N LYS A 3 -2.80 -48.35 7.24
CA LYS A 3 -1.73 -47.36 7.01
C LYS A 3 -2.15 -46.22 6.06
N SER A 4 -3.07 -46.53 5.15
CA SER A 4 -3.71 -45.60 4.22
C SER A 4 -4.49 -44.45 4.88
N THR A 5 -5.23 -44.68 5.98
CA THR A 5 -5.98 -43.57 6.64
C THR A 5 -5.05 -42.58 7.32
N VAL A 6 -3.90 -43.03 7.83
CA VAL A 6 -2.90 -42.15 8.44
C VAL A 6 -2.29 -41.21 7.41
N ILE A 7 -1.98 -41.72 6.21
CA ILE A 7 -1.41 -40.91 5.12
C ILE A 7 -2.40 -39.83 4.66
N VAL A 8 -3.68 -40.19 4.51
CA VAL A 8 -4.73 -39.24 4.10
C VAL A 8 -4.92 -38.14 5.15
N LEU A 9 -4.94 -38.50 6.43
CA LEU A 9 -5.02 -37.53 7.53
C LEU A 9 -3.80 -36.59 7.56
N SER A 10 -2.60 -37.12 7.35
CA SER A 10 -1.37 -36.32 7.30
C SER A 10 -1.36 -35.33 6.14
N LEU A 11 -1.81 -35.75 4.94
CA LEU A 11 -1.91 -34.87 3.78
C LEU A 11 -2.93 -33.74 4.01
N ALA A 12 -4.10 -34.06 4.57
CA ALA A 12 -5.11 -33.06 4.90
C ALA A 12 -4.59 -32.03 5.92
N ALA A 13 -3.87 -32.49 6.96
CA ALA A 13 -3.25 -31.60 7.92
C ALA A 13 -2.19 -30.68 7.29
N PHE A 14 -1.41 -31.18 6.34
CA PHE A 14 -0.38 -30.40 5.63
C PHE A 14 -1.00 -29.30 4.75
N VAL A 15 -2.11 -29.60 4.08
CA VAL A 15 -2.86 -28.62 3.29
C VAL A 15 -3.44 -27.52 4.20
N LEU A 16 -4.05 -27.90 5.33
CA LEU A 16 -4.58 -26.93 6.30
C LEU A 16 -3.49 -26.01 6.87
N LEU A 17 -2.32 -26.58 7.22
CA LEU A 17 -1.16 -25.81 7.68
C LEU A 17 -0.65 -24.82 6.62
N SER A 18 -0.65 -25.23 5.35
CA SER A 18 -0.19 -24.41 4.23
C SER A 18 -1.14 -23.22 3.99
N VAL A 19 -2.45 -23.43 4.09
CA VAL A 19 -3.45 -22.36 3.98
C VAL A 19 -3.30 -21.35 5.12
N MET A 20 -3.06 -21.80 6.36
CA MET A 20 -2.83 -20.89 7.50
C MET A 20 -1.55 -20.06 7.36
N GLN A 21 -0.47 -20.64 6.84
CA GLN A 21 0.78 -19.91 6.57
C GLN A 21 0.59 -18.85 5.47
N PHE A 22 -0.24 -19.14 4.45
CA PHE A 22 -0.55 -18.16 3.41
C PHE A 22 -1.37 -16.99 3.98
N SER A 23 -2.42 -17.28 4.77
CA SER A 23 -3.24 -16.23 5.40
C SER A 23 -2.48 -15.38 6.42
N ALA A 24 -1.45 -15.92 7.06
CA ALA A 24 -0.61 -15.16 8.00
C ALA A 24 0.52 -14.38 7.30
N ALA A 25 0.93 -14.79 6.09
CA ALA A 25 1.93 -14.08 5.30
C ALA A 25 1.32 -12.99 4.41
N GLU A 26 -0.01 -12.94 4.31
CA GLU A 26 -0.76 -11.90 3.60
C GLU A 26 -1.02 -10.63 4.43
N ASP A 27 -0.19 -10.34 5.44
CA ASP A 27 0.21 -8.95 5.73
C ASP A 27 1.13 -8.44 4.59
N ILE A 28 0.61 -8.52 3.37
CA ILE A 28 1.06 -7.69 2.27
C ILE A 28 0.87 -6.29 2.83
N LYS A 29 1.98 -5.60 3.09
CA LYS A 29 2.01 -4.15 3.02
C LYS A 29 1.55 -3.78 1.62
N MET A 30 0.24 -3.79 1.41
CA MET A 30 -0.38 -2.79 0.60
C MET A 30 0.07 -1.52 1.31
N GLU A 31 1.16 -0.93 0.81
CA GLU A 31 1.15 0.51 0.64
C GLU A 31 -0.21 0.77 0.03
N VAL A 32 -1.16 1.09 0.92
CA VAL A 32 -2.30 1.88 0.57
C VAL A 32 -1.62 2.97 -0.24
N GLU A 33 -1.80 2.90 -1.56
CA GLU A 33 -1.73 4.08 -2.38
C GLU A 33 -2.80 4.94 -1.74
N GLU A 34 -2.40 5.63 -0.66
CA GLU A 34 -3.11 6.71 -0.03
C GLU A 34 -3.46 7.49 -1.27
N GLN A 35 -4.75 7.55 -1.61
CA GLN A 35 -5.22 8.37 -2.71
C GLN A 35 -4.64 9.72 -2.37
N ARG A 36 -3.46 10.00 -2.88
CA ARG A 36 -2.65 11.14 -2.47
C ARG A 36 -3.44 12.20 -3.16
N GLY A 37 -4.36 12.78 -2.38
CA GLY A 37 -5.24 13.84 -2.80
C GLY A 37 -4.37 14.74 -3.64
N TYR A 38 -4.85 14.97 -4.87
CA TYR A 38 -4.08 15.53 -5.98
C TYR A 38 -2.95 16.42 -5.49
N CYS A 39 -1.72 16.24 -5.97
CA CYS A 39 -0.66 17.19 -5.66
C CYS A 39 -0.64 18.31 -6.70
N ALA A 40 -0.22 19.51 -6.31
CA ALA A 40 -0.18 20.65 -7.21
C ALA A 40 1.09 20.60 -8.07
N GLU A 41 0.91 20.56 -9.39
CA GLU A 41 2.01 20.60 -10.36
C GLU A 41 2.70 21.98 -10.41
N LYS A 42 3.86 22.05 -11.08
CA LYS A 42 4.64 23.28 -11.19
C LYS A 42 3.80 24.42 -11.81
N GLY A 43 3.68 25.53 -11.10
CA GLY A 43 2.89 26.70 -11.51
C GLY A 43 1.44 26.69 -11.00
N ILE A 44 0.95 25.57 -10.46
CA ILE A 44 -0.40 25.47 -9.88
C ILE A 44 -0.42 26.12 -8.50
N LYS A 45 -1.56 26.72 -8.14
CA LYS A 45 -1.77 27.35 -6.84
C LYS A 45 -1.76 26.32 -5.71
N CYS A 46 -1.05 26.63 -4.63
CA CYS A 46 -0.81 25.71 -3.51
C CYS A 46 -1.34 26.22 -2.15
N HIS A 47 -2.44 26.98 -2.15
CA HIS A 47 -2.97 27.57 -0.92
C HIS A 47 -3.40 26.54 0.14
N ASN A 48 -4.04 25.44 -0.29
CA ASN A 48 -4.57 24.41 0.60
C ASN A 48 -4.15 22.99 0.17
N ILE A 49 -3.10 22.90 -0.65
CA ILE A 49 -2.68 21.68 -1.31
C ILE A 49 -1.15 21.62 -1.36
N HIS A 50 -0.62 20.43 -1.09
CA HIS A 50 0.80 20.15 -1.22
C HIS A 50 1.25 20.08 -2.68
N CYS A 51 2.42 20.64 -2.96
CA CYS A 51 3.05 20.49 -4.25
C CYS A 51 3.53 19.05 -4.47
N CYS A 52 3.54 18.61 -5.73
CA CYS A 52 4.08 17.30 -6.07
C CYS A 52 5.57 17.18 -5.71
N SER A 53 6.07 15.94 -5.60
CA SER A 53 7.47 15.65 -5.28
C SER A 53 8.45 16.48 -6.11
N GLY A 54 9.43 17.10 -5.45
CA GLY A 54 10.42 17.97 -6.09
C GLY A 54 9.96 19.41 -6.31
N LEU A 55 8.80 19.80 -5.77
CA LEU A 55 8.29 21.17 -5.80
C LEU A 55 8.02 21.68 -4.38
N THR A 56 8.18 22.99 -4.19
CA THR A 56 7.90 23.74 -2.96
C THR A 56 6.87 24.83 -3.25
N CYS A 57 5.92 25.02 -2.33
CA CYS A 57 4.96 26.12 -2.43
C CYS A 57 5.66 27.44 -2.13
N LYS A 58 5.78 28.34 -3.13
CA LYS A 58 6.39 29.67 -2.98
C LYS A 58 5.33 30.76 -3.17
N CYS A 59 5.28 31.70 -2.24
CA CYS A 59 4.34 32.83 -2.26
C CYS A 59 5.03 34.14 -2.66
N LYS A 60 4.38 34.93 -3.52
CA LYS A 60 4.77 36.30 -3.85
C LYS A 60 3.53 37.20 -3.74
N GLY A 61 3.48 38.02 -2.69
CA GLY A 61 2.26 38.73 -2.30
C GLY A 61 1.16 37.73 -1.92
N SER A 62 -0.02 37.86 -2.50
CA SER A 62 -1.18 36.99 -2.30
C SER A 62 -1.23 35.76 -3.24
N SER A 63 -0.25 35.58 -4.11
CA SER A 63 -0.19 34.43 -5.04
C SER A 63 0.81 33.38 -4.56
N CYS A 64 0.33 32.17 -4.26
CA CYS A 64 1.15 31.04 -3.83
C CYS A 64 1.07 29.93 -4.88
N VAL A 65 2.22 29.54 -5.46
CA VAL A 65 2.30 28.51 -6.51
C VAL A 65 3.46 27.55 -6.30
N CYS A 66 3.33 26.35 -6.83
CA CYS A 66 4.39 25.34 -6.77
C CYS A 66 5.55 25.68 -7.70
N ARG A 67 6.77 25.68 -7.15
CA ARG A 67 8.02 25.97 -7.85
C ARG A 67 9.07 24.93 -7.50
N LYS A 68 10.06 24.74 -8.37
CA LYS A 68 11.26 23.98 -8.03
C LYS A 68 12.16 24.80 -7.09
#